data_AF-A0A928PDF4-F1
#
_entry.id   AF-A0A928PDF4-F1
#
_cell.length_a   1.000
_cell.length_b   1.000
_cell.length_c   1.000
_cell.angle_alpha   90.00
_cell.angle_beta   90.00
_cell.angle_gamma   90.00
#
_symmetry.space_group_name_H-M   'P 1'
#
loop_
_entity.id
_entity.type
_entity.pdbx_description
1 polymer ?
#
loop_
_entity_poly.entity_id
_entity_poly.type
_entity_poly.pdbx_seq_one_letter_code
_entity_poly.pdbx_strand_id
1 'polypeptide(L)'
;MSEPSATIKLSGRIDSTNASAVEEEIAAQLAGKENAPVTLDASSLSYISSAGLRVLLRVRKTHPDMTLTGVSSEVYEILEMTGFTEMINVEKAYRVVSVDGCEVIGRGANGTIYRIDRDNVVKVYNNADALADIQHEREVARLALVLGIPTAISYDVVKVGDSYGSVFELLNARSFSKIIASEPDKMDWCVKEYVDMLKRIHDTKVPEGKLPDMRETVLSWAAFMKDYLPEEAGNKLLSLVEAVPRDDHMIHGDYHTKNLELQDDEVLLIDMDTLAVGHPVFELASMYNAFIGFSEQDHSHILKFQGFDFETASAFWHKSLAAYLGTNSEAKIREVEDKARVIGYTRMIRRSIRRKGLETEDGRREIDFWKAELLELLGQVDSLLFTRNEIEVEAVPENLDDVLDFIRSHLESVGCPPKAEMHIEVAAEEIFVNIAHYAYAPQKGSATVRVEVGEDPVSVTITFMDRGTPYDPLSREDPDVTLGAEERAIGGLGVFITKKTMDDVAYEYRDGRNILTLKKNL
;
A
#
# COMPACT_ATOMS: atom_id res chain seq x y z
N MET A 1 29.87 -17.45 -15.45
CA MET A 1 29.29 -18.65 -14.81
C MET A 1 29.92 -18.72 -13.44
N SER A 2 29.15 -18.48 -12.37
CA SER A 2 29.65 -18.67 -11.00
C SER A 2 30.04 -20.13 -10.83
N GLU A 3 31.16 -20.39 -10.13
CA GLU A 3 31.52 -21.76 -9.77
C GLU A 3 30.40 -22.41 -8.94
N PRO A 4 30.14 -23.72 -9.11
CA PRO A 4 29.06 -24.40 -8.42
C PRO A 4 29.31 -24.40 -6.90
N SER A 5 28.33 -23.88 -6.15
CA SER A 5 28.27 -23.92 -4.69
C SER A 5 28.44 -25.36 -4.19
N ALA A 6 29.38 -25.59 -3.27
CA ALA A 6 29.55 -26.90 -2.64
C ALA A 6 28.72 -26.99 -1.35
N THR A 7 27.77 -27.93 -1.29
CA THR A 7 26.98 -28.19 -0.07
C THR A 7 27.55 -29.38 0.70
N ILE A 8 27.90 -29.20 1.98
CA ILE A 8 28.49 -30.22 2.85
C ILE A 8 27.61 -30.41 4.07
N LYS A 9 27.26 -31.66 4.38
CA LYS A 9 26.41 -31.98 5.53
C LYS A 9 27.23 -32.14 6.81
N LEU A 10 26.79 -31.47 7.86
CA LEU A 10 27.25 -31.65 9.23
C LEU A 10 26.21 -32.45 10.01
N SER A 11 26.64 -33.48 10.74
CA SER A 11 25.72 -34.36 11.45
C SER A 11 26.23 -34.77 12.83
N GLY A 12 25.32 -35.16 13.72
CA GLY A 12 25.65 -35.67 15.04
C GLY A 12 26.17 -34.58 15.98
N ARG A 13 27.31 -34.79 16.62
CA ARG A 13 27.96 -33.82 17.53
C ARG A 13 29.35 -33.53 17.00
N ILE A 14 29.78 -32.26 17.00
CA ILE A 14 31.17 -31.89 16.67
C ILE A 14 31.86 -31.39 17.95
N ASP A 15 32.73 -32.21 18.52
CA ASP A 15 33.46 -31.90 19.75
C ASP A 15 34.96 -32.15 19.64
N SER A 16 35.70 -32.02 20.75
CA SER A 16 37.15 -32.20 20.76
C SER A 16 37.61 -33.61 20.38
N THR A 17 36.74 -34.61 20.41
CA THR A 17 37.08 -36.00 20.07
C THR A 17 37.03 -36.29 18.57
N ASN A 18 36.21 -35.56 17.81
CA ASN A 18 36.00 -35.82 16.39
C ASN A 18 36.22 -34.60 15.47
N ALA A 19 36.46 -33.40 16.01
CA ALA A 19 36.65 -32.18 15.20
C ALA A 19 37.71 -32.32 14.10
N SER A 20 38.85 -32.98 14.38
CA SER A 20 39.90 -33.20 13.36
C SER A 20 39.45 -34.10 12.21
N ALA A 21 38.66 -35.14 12.50
CA ALA A 21 38.14 -36.02 11.45
C ALA A 21 37.10 -35.30 10.57
N VAL A 22 36.23 -34.49 11.19
CA VAL A 22 35.26 -33.66 10.46
C VAL A 22 35.96 -32.61 9.59
N GLU A 23 37.03 -32.02 10.08
CA GLU A 23 37.86 -31.09 9.31
C GLU A 23 38.48 -31.75 8.08
N GLU A 24 39.03 -32.95 8.22
CA GLU A 24 39.57 -33.72 7.09
C GLU A 24 38.49 -34.09 6.07
N GLU A 25 37.29 -34.46 6.54
CA GLU A 25 36.16 -34.78 5.68
C GLU A 25 35.66 -33.56 4.88
N ILE A 26 35.55 -32.40 5.53
CA ILE A 26 35.21 -31.14 4.87
C ILE A 26 36.29 -30.77 3.86
N ALA A 27 37.57 -30.84 4.25
CA ALA A 27 38.69 -30.52 3.37
C ALA A 27 38.75 -31.43 2.13
N ALA A 28 38.45 -32.72 2.28
CA ALA A 28 38.39 -33.66 1.17
C ALA A 28 37.26 -33.31 0.17
N GLN A 29 36.10 -32.87 0.65
CA GLN A 29 34.98 -32.46 -0.20
C GLN A 29 35.22 -31.10 -0.90
N LEU A 30 36.05 -30.25 -0.30
CA LEU A 30 36.44 -28.94 -0.82
C LEU A 30 37.76 -28.96 -1.62
N ALA A 31 38.42 -30.12 -1.74
CA ALA A 31 39.68 -30.24 -2.45
C ALA A 31 39.56 -29.75 -3.90
N GLY A 32 40.39 -28.77 -4.27
CA GLY A 32 40.41 -28.17 -5.61
C GLY A 32 39.30 -27.12 -5.88
N LYS A 33 38.56 -26.67 -4.86
CA LYS A 33 37.50 -25.64 -4.97
C LYS A 33 37.80 -24.36 -4.18
N GLU A 34 39.08 -23.96 -4.11
CA GLU A 34 39.50 -22.81 -3.30
C GLU A 34 38.73 -21.53 -3.66
N ASN A 35 38.25 -20.79 -2.66
CA ASN A 35 37.42 -19.59 -2.79
C ASN A 35 36.02 -19.78 -3.42
N ALA A 36 35.60 -21.01 -3.75
CA ALA A 36 34.22 -21.25 -4.19
C ALA A 36 33.24 -21.01 -3.02
N PRO A 37 32.01 -20.52 -3.29
CA PRO A 37 30.97 -20.44 -2.26
C PRO A 37 30.65 -21.82 -1.67
N VAL A 38 30.48 -21.88 -0.34
CA VAL A 38 30.25 -23.14 0.39
C VAL A 38 29.03 -23.01 1.30
N THR A 39 28.14 -24.00 1.23
CA THR A 39 27.02 -24.15 2.17
C THR A 39 27.30 -25.34 3.10
N LEU A 40 27.35 -25.10 4.40
CA LEU A 40 27.41 -26.14 5.42
C LEU A 40 25.99 -26.39 5.94
N ASP A 41 25.41 -27.55 5.62
CA ASP A 41 24.08 -27.97 6.05
C ASP A 41 24.17 -28.62 7.44
N ALA A 42 23.74 -27.89 8.46
CA ALA A 42 23.72 -28.30 9.86
C ALA A 42 22.38 -28.88 10.31
N SER A 43 21.47 -29.23 9.38
CA SER A 43 20.14 -29.78 9.70
C SER A 43 20.17 -31.04 10.56
N SER A 44 21.27 -31.80 10.54
CA SER A 44 21.48 -33.00 11.35
C SER A 44 22.49 -32.80 12.49
N LEU A 45 22.95 -31.57 12.73
CA LEU A 45 23.93 -31.23 13.76
C LEU A 45 23.21 -30.91 15.08
N SER A 46 23.47 -31.72 16.10
CA SER A 46 22.86 -31.61 17.43
C SER A 46 23.69 -30.82 18.45
N TYR A 47 24.99 -30.62 18.19
CA TYR A 47 25.88 -29.89 19.10
C TYR A 47 27.20 -29.52 18.44
N ILE A 48 27.76 -28.36 18.80
CA ILE A 48 29.11 -27.95 18.44
C ILE A 48 29.86 -27.38 19.65
N SER A 49 31.11 -27.83 19.85
CA SER A 49 32.00 -27.27 20.89
C SER A 49 32.94 -26.21 20.32
N SER A 50 33.74 -25.56 21.18
CA SER A 50 34.83 -24.66 20.74
C SER A 50 35.83 -25.31 19.78
N ALA A 51 36.01 -26.64 19.82
CA ALA A 51 36.85 -27.34 18.84
C ALA A 51 36.20 -27.37 17.45
N GLY A 52 34.89 -27.60 17.38
CA GLY A 52 34.12 -27.54 16.14
C GLY A 52 34.04 -26.13 15.56
N LEU A 53 33.87 -25.11 16.41
CA LEU A 53 33.91 -23.71 15.97
C LEU A 53 35.25 -23.36 15.29
N ARG A 54 36.37 -23.89 15.79
CA ARG A 54 37.67 -23.71 15.13
C ARG A 54 37.74 -24.38 13.76
N VAL A 55 37.05 -25.51 13.56
CA VAL A 55 36.91 -26.13 12.23
C VAL A 55 36.19 -25.17 11.29
N LEU A 56 35.03 -24.65 11.71
CA LEU A 56 34.26 -23.69 10.91
C LEU A 56 35.07 -22.42 10.57
N LEU A 57 35.88 -21.90 11.51
CA LEU A 57 36.76 -20.75 11.25
C LEU A 57 37.82 -21.04 10.19
N ARG A 58 38.37 -22.27 10.18
CA ARG A 58 39.36 -22.67 9.18
C ARG A 58 38.75 -22.81 7.80
N VAL A 59 37.54 -23.38 7.70
CA VAL A 59 36.78 -23.45 6.45
C VAL A 59 36.50 -22.05 5.92
N ARG A 60 36.01 -21.14 6.76
CA ARG A 60 35.79 -19.72 6.38
C ARG A 60 37.06 -19.05 5.87
N LYS A 61 38.22 -19.36 6.45
CA LYS A 61 39.50 -18.75 6.06
C LYS A 61 39.86 -19.09 4.60
N THR A 62 39.49 -20.27 4.12
CA THR A 62 39.71 -20.71 2.73
C THR A 62 38.50 -20.49 1.83
N HIS A 63 37.31 -20.29 2.40
CA HIS A 63 36.05 -20.00 1.72
C HIS A 63 35.35 -18.83 2.44
N PRO A 64 35.68 -17.58 2.09
CA PRO A 64 35.11 -16.40 2.75
C PRO A 64 33.59 -16.31 2.56
N ASP A 65 33.09 -16.80 1.42
CA ASP A 65 31.68 -16.88 1.05
C ASP A 65 31.08 -18.21 1.53
N MET A 66 30.98 -18.35 2.85
CA MET A 66 30.43 -19.54 3.52
C MET A 66 29.10 -19.22 4.18
N THR A 67 28.11 -20.09 4.01
CA THR A 67 26.83 -20.05 4.74
C THR A 67 26.64 -21.33 5.55
N LEU A 68 26.12 -21.21 6.78
CA LEU A 68 25.73 -22.33 7.62
C LEU A 68 24.20 -22.37 7.71
N THR A 69 23.55 -23.43 7.20
CA THR A 69 22.09 -23.53 7.13
C THR A 69 21.54 -24.65 7.98
N GLY A 70 20.23 -24.62 8.29
CA GLY A 70 19.57 -25.69 9.04
C GLY A 70 20.04 -25.79 10.50
N VAL A 71 20.52 -24.69 11.08
CA VAL A 71 21.09 -24.70 12.43
C VAL A 71 20.00 -24.81 13.50
N SER A 72 20.03 -25.84 14.34
CA SER A 72 19.11 -25.96 15.48
C SER A 72 19.25 -24.78 16.45
N SER A 73 18.20 -24.46 17.20
CA SER A 73 18.20 -23.34 18.16
C SER A 73 19.34 -23.47 19.16
N GLU A 74 19.61 -24.69 19.65
CA GLU A 74 20.68 -24.97 20.60
C GLU A 74 22.07 -24.71 20.01
N VAL A 75 22.30 -25.07 18.74
CA VAL A 75 23.57 -24.80 18.07
C VAL A 75 23.69 -23.31 17.73
N TYR A 76 22.59 -22.66 17.37
CA TYR A 76 22.56 -21.23 17.08
C TYR A 76 22.92 -20.40 18.31
N GLU A 77 22.39 -20.73 19.49
CA GLU A 77 22.75 -20.06 20.74
C GLU A 77 24.26 -20.17 21.04
N ILE A 78 24.86 -21.33 20.78
CA ILE A 78 26.32 -21.50 20.94
C ILE A 78 27.09 -20.59 19.96
N LEU A 79 26.64 -20.50 18.71
CA LEU A 79 27.25 -19.64 17.70
C LEU A 79 27.09 -18.16 18.06
N GLU A 80 25.92 -17.75 18.53
CA GLU A 80 25.62 -16.38 18.95
C GLU A 80 26.44 -15.98 20.19
N MET A 81 26.44 -16.80 21.24
CA MET A 81 27.24 -16.55 22.47
C MET A 81 28.75 -16.43 22.18
N THR A 82 29.23 -17.02 21.10
CA THR A 82 30.65 -16.97 20.71
C THR A 82 30.95 -15.89 19.67
N GLY A 83 29.96 -15.11 19.23
CA GLY A 83 30.09 -14.05 18.22
C GLY A 83 30.23 -14.57 16.79
N PHE A 84 29.91 -15.84 16.54
CA PHE A 84 30.08 -16.49 15.24
C PHE A 84 29.07 -16.01 14.20
N THR A 85 27.86 -15.63 14.63
CA THR A 85 26.77 -15.11 13.80
C THR A 85 27.08 -13.73 13.20
N GLU A 86 28.01 -12.97 13.78
CA GLU A 86 28.48 -11.69 13.21
C GLU A 86 29.48 -11.88 12.05
N MET A 87 30.01 -13.10 11.92
CA MET A 87 31.15 -13.39 11.06
C MET A 87 30.80 -14.17 9.79
N ILE A 88 29.67 -14.88 9.81
CA ILE A 88 29.22 -15.86 8.82
C ILE A 88 27.70 -15.74 8.70
N ASN A 89 27.16 -15.97 7.50
CA ASN A 89 25.71 -16.10 7.35
C ASN A 89 25.23 -17.41 7.99
N VAL A 90 24.41 -17.30 9.04
CA VAL A 90 23.89 -18.46 9.79
C VAL A 90 22.36 -18.47 9.72
N GLU A 91 21.80 -19.49 9.10
CA GLU A 91 20.36 -19.68 8.94
C GLU A 91 19.86 -20.79 9.88
N LYS A 92 18.92 -20.43 10.77
CA LYS A 92 18.28 -21.39 11.69
C LYS A 92 17.47 -22.44 10.94
N ALA A 93 17.36 -23.63 11.51
CA ALA A 93 16.37 -24.62 11.11
C ALA A 93 14.97 -24.09 11.38
N TYR A 94 14.08 -24.24 10.40
CA TYR A 94 12.67 -23.96 10.60
C TYR A 94 12.07 -24.94 11.61
N ARG A 95 11.27 -24.42 12.54
CA ARG A 95 10.47 -25.26 13.43
C ARG A 95 9.53 -26.12 12.58
N VAL A 96 9.44 -27.42 12.90
CA VAL A 96 8.55 -28.35 12.19
C VAL A 96 7.19 -28.36 12.88
N VAL A 97 6.11 -28.17 12.12
CA VAL A 97 4.72 -28.21 12.59
C VAL A 97 3.96 -29.23 11.77
N SER A 98 3.21 -30.11 12.44
CA SER A 98 2.24 -30.99 11.77
C SER A 98 0.86 -30.32 11.78
N VAL A 99 0.14 -30.47 10.67
CA VAL A 99 -1.27 -30.05 10.52
C VAL A 99 -2.23 -31.24 10.50
N ASP A 100 -1.75 -32.44 10.82
CA ASP A 100 -2.57 -33.65 10.85
C ASP A 100 -3.62 -33.55 11.95
N GLY A 101 -4.89 -33.57 11.55
CA GLY A 101 -6.02 -33.42 12.48
C GLY A 101 -6.32 -31.99 12.92
N CYS A 102 -5.59 -30.99 12.41
CA CYS A 102 -5.89 -29.57 12.65
C CYS A 102 -7.18 -29.14 11.94
N GLU A 103 -7.92 -28.23 12.58
CA GLU A 103 -9.09 -27.58 11.99
C GLU A 103 -8.66 -26.66 10.85
N VAL A 104 -9.33 -26.75 9.69
CA VAL A 104 -9.12 -25.82 8.58
C VAL A 104 -9.98 -24.58 8.80
N ILE A 105 -9.34 -23.44 9.00
CA ILE A 105 -10.00 -22.14 9.23
C ILE A 105 -10.37 -21.47 7.91
N GLY A 106 -9.55 -21.66 6.87
CA GLY A 106 -9.78 -21.06 5.57
C GLY A 106 -8.90 -21.67 4.48
N ARG A 107 -9.31 -21.47 3.23
CA ARG A 107 -8.54 -21.83 2.03
C ARG A 107 -8.44 -20.61 1.13
N GLY A 108 -7.22 -20.16 0.86
CA GLY A 108 -6.92 -19.08 -0.07
C GLY A 108 -6.40 -19.60 -1.41
N ALA A 109 -6.03 -18.69 -2.32
CA ALA A 109 -5.47 -19.05 -3.62
C ALA A 109 -4.08 -19.73 -3.50
N ASN A 110 -3.26 -19.24 -2.55
CA ASN A 110 -1.87 -19.66 -2.41
C ASN A 110 -1.63 -20.68 -1.28
N GLY A 111 -2.65 -20.99 -0.47
CA GLY A 111 -2.48 -21.88 0.68
C GLY A 111 -3.74 -22.18 1.48
N THR A 112 -3.59 -23.04 2.50
CA THR A 112 -4.66 -23.41 3.45
C THR A 112 -4.26 -22.98 4.86
N ILE A 113 -5.20 -22.39 5.61
CA ILE A 113 -5.00 -21.91 6.97
C ILE A 113 -5.50 -22.97 7.95
N TYR A 114 -4.62 -23.45 8.83
CA TYR A 114 -4.92 -24.44 9.86
C TYR A 114 -4.78 -23.83 11.24
N ARG A 115 -5.68 -24.15 12.16
CA ARG A 115 -5.51 -23.84 13.58
C ARG A 115 -4.60 -24.88 14.22
N ILE A 116 -3.45 -24.44 14.72
CA ILE A 116 -2.42 -25.33 15.28
C ILE A 116 -2.47 -25.39 16.81
N ASP A 117 -2.99 -24.35 17.45
CA ASP A 117 -3.29 -24.33 18.88
C ASP A 117 -4.42 -23.32 19.18
N ARG A 118 -4.59 -22.95 20.46
CA ARG A 118 -5.69 -22.07 20.89
C ARG A 118 -5.55 -20.65 20.34
N ASP A 119 -4.32 -20.19 20.18
CA ASP A 119 -3.99 -18.80 19.95
C ASP A 119 -3.32 -18.60 18.58
N ASN A 120 -3.02 -19.67 17.83
CA ASN A 120 -2.22 -19.59 16.61
C ASN A 120 -2.79 -20.38 15.42
N VAL A 121 -2.55 -19.81 14.23
CA VAL A 121 -2.82 -20.44 12.94
C VAL A 121 -1.57 -20.51 12.08
N VAL A 122 -1.52 -21.47 11.16
CA VAL A 122 -0.49 -21.56 10.13
C VAL A 122 -1.13 -21.52 8.74
N LYS A 123 -0.69 -20.58 7.90
CA LYS A 123 -0.98 -20.56 6.45
C LYS A 123 0.05 -21.45 5.78
N VAL A 124 -0.35 -22.65 5.37
CA VAL A 124 0.51 -23.61 4.65
C VAL A 124 0.37 -23.36 3.16
N TYR A 125 1.48 -23.14 2.48
CA TYR A 125 1.48 -22.80 1.06
C TYR A 125 1.41 -24.06 0.22
N ASN A 126 0.71 -23.98 -0.92
CA ASN A 126 0.48 -25.14 -1.79
C ASN A 126 1.76 -25.59 -2.54
N ASN A 127 2.78 -24.74 -2.61
CA ASN A 127 4.05 -25.01 -3.29
C ASN A 127 5.18 -25.32 -2.30
N ALA A 128 6.00 -26.33 -2.59
CA ALA A 128 7.16 -26.69 -1.78
C ALA A 128 8.27 -25.62 -1.79
N ASP A 129 8.38 -24.84 -2.88
CA ASP A 129 9.38 -23.78 -3.03
C ASP A 129 8.88 -22.41 -2.50
N ALA A 130 7.81 -22.39 -1.71
CA ALA A 130 7.16 -21.16 -1.22
C ALA A 130 8.00 -20.34 -0.23
N LEU A 131 9.19 -20.81 0.18
CA LEU A 131 9.98 -20.15 1.22
C LEU A 131 10.38 -18.72 0.85
N ALA A 132 10.81 -18.51 -0.41
CA ALA A 132 11.19 -17.17 -0.89
C ALA A 132 9.98 -16.22 -0.90
N ASP A 133 8.83 -16.71 -1.35
CA ASP A 133 7.58 -15.95 -1.37
C ASP A 133 7.13 -15.58 0.06
N ILE A 134 7.22 -16.53 1.00
CA ILE A 134 6.91 -16.30 2.42
C ILE A 134 7.83 -15.22 3.01
N GLN A 135 9.14 -15.29 2.72
CA GLN A 135 10.10 -14.30 3.21
C GLN A 135 9.80 -12.92 2.63
N HIS A 136 9.51 -12.85 1.33
CA HIS A 136 9.15 -11.61 0.66
C HIS A 136 7.87 -10.99 1.23
N GLU A 137 6.79 -11.77 1.38
CA GLU A 137 5.52 -11.35 1.99
C GLU A 137 5.75 -10.75 3.38
N ARG A 138 6.60 -11.39 4.20
CA ARG A 138 6.96 -10.92 5.54
C ARG A 138 7.77 -9.63 5.54
N GLU A 139 8.76 -9.52 4.65
CA GLU A 139 9.60 -8.33 4.53
C GLU A 139 8.77 -7.11 4.13
N VAL A 140 7.87 -7.29 3.15
CA VAL A 140 6.97 -6.25 2.66
C VAL A 140 5.93 -5.86 3.72
N ALA A 141 5.32 -6.82 4.41
CA ALA A 141 4.40 -6.54 5.52
C ALA A 141 5.08 -5.78 6.67
N ARG A 142 6.31 -6.13 7.01
CA ARG A 142 7.11 -5.43 8.02
C ARG A 142 7.50 -4.02 7.56
N LEU A 143 7.88 -3.83 6.30
CA LEU A 143 8.17 -2.52 5.74
C LEU A 143 6.95 -1.60 5.89
N ALA A 144 5.77 -2.08 5.49
CA ALA A 144 4.52 -1.34 5.62
C ALA A 144 4.22 -0.96 7.08
N LEU A 145 4.40 -1.89 8.03
CA LEU A 145 4.22 -1.59 9.46
C LEU A 145 5.19 -0.51 9.97
N VAL A 146 6.47 -0.60 9.58
CA VAL A 146 7.48 0.40 9.99
C VAL A 146 7.17 1.78 9.41
N LEU A 147 6.59 1.83 8.22
CA LEU A 147 6.09 3.06 7.60
C LEU A 147 4.73 3.51 8.15
N GLY A 148 4.19 2.77 9.12
CA GLY A 148 3.00 3.14 9.85
C GLY A 148 1.70 2.61 9.23
N ILE A 149 1.71 1.63 8.34
CA ILE A 149 0.48 0.96 7.88
C ILE A 149 0.16 -0.19 8.85
N PRO A 150 -1.02 -0.24 9.48
CA PRO A 150 -1.42 -1.37 10.31
C PRO A 150 -1.57 -2.64 9.47
N THR A 151 -0.72 -3.64 9.71
CA THR A 151 -0.71 -4.90 8.95
C THR A 151 -0.69 -6.10 9.89
N ALA A 152 -1.33 -7.20 9.46
CA ALA A 152 -1.14 -8.48 10.13
C ALA A 152 0.25 -9.03 9.78
N ILE A 153 1.08 -9.28 10.79
CA ILE A 153 2.43 -9.82 10.60
C ILE A 153 2.51 -11.26 11.11
N SER A 154 3.06 -12.15 10.30
CA SER A 154 3.48 -13.47 10.80
C SER A 154 4.76 -13.35 11.61
N TYR A 155 4.77 -13.95 12.79
CA TYR A 155 5.92 -13.90 13.68
C TYR A 155 6.89 -15.08 13.46
N ASP A 156 6.49 -16.15 12.77
CA ASP A 156 7.33 -17.34 12.55
C ASP A 156 7.14 -17.96 11.14
N VAL A 157 8.19 -18.59 10.60
CA VAL A 157 8.12 -19.49 9.43
C VAL A 157 8.37 -20.90 9.92
N VAL A 158 7.53 -21.84 9.51
CA VAL A 158 7.62 -23.24 9.92
C VAL A 158 7.68 -24.15 8.71
N LYS A 159 8.29 -25.33 8.89
CA LYS A 159 8.22 -26.41 7.92
C LYS A 159 7.01 -27.29 8.21
N VAL A 160 6.19 -27.56 7.20
CA VAL A 160 4.97 -28.37 7.29
C VAL A 160 5.01 -29.46 6.21
N GLY A 161 5.36 -30.68 6.61
CA GLY A 161 5.63 -31.77 5.68
C GLY A 161 6.76 -31.39 4.69
N ASP A 162 6.44 -31.43 3.41
CA ASP A 162 7.35 -31.04 2.31
C ASP A 162 7.23 -29.56 1.90
N SER A 163 6.37 -28.79 2.58
CA SER A 163 6.14 -27.36 2.31
C SER A 163 6.53 -26.48 3.51
N TYR A 164 6.26 -25.19 3.40
CA TYR A 164 6.46 -24.18 4.43
C TYR A 164 5.14 -23.50 4.78
N GLY A 165 5.10 -22.90 5.97
CA GLY A 165 3.97 -22.10 6.40
C GLY A 165 4.37 -20.87 7.22
N SER A 166 3.52 -19.86 7.17
CA SER A 166 3.61 -18.64 7.97
C SER A 166 2.71 -18.77 9.18
N VAL A 167 3.24 -18.55 10.38
CA VAL A 167 2.48 -18.62 11.63
C VAL A 167 2.00 -17.24 12.03
N PHE A 168 0.71 -17.13 12.30
CA PHE A 168 0.03 -15.91 12.73
C PHE A 168 -0.68 -16.17 14.06
N GLU A 169 -0.93 -15.10 14.79
CA GLU A 169 -1.88 -15.14 15.89
C GLU A 169 -3.27 -15.40 15.29
N LEU A 170 -4.07 -16.22 15.97
CA LEU A 170 -5.46 -16.45 15.62
C LEU A 170 -6.22 -15.15 15.92
N LEU A 171 -6.34 -14.30 14.90
CA LEU A 171 -7.12 -13.08 15.01
C LEU A 171 -8.60 -13.49 15.08
N ASN A 172 -9.32 -13.02 16.10
CA ASN A 172 -10.79 -13.06 16.09
C ASN A 172 -11.34 -11.94 15.20
N ALA A 173 -10.87 -11.92 13.95
CA ALA A 173 -11.09 -10.83 13.03
C ALA A 173 -12.21 -11.13 12.04
N ARG A 174 -12.87 -10.07 11.57
CA ARG A 174 -13.87 -10.13 10.51
C ARG A 174 -13.42 -9.26 9.35
N SER A 175 -13.30 -9.87 8.17
CA SER A 175 -13.05 -9.10 6.96
C SER A 175 -14.19 -8.13 6.68
N PHE A 176 -13.90 -6.98 6.07
CA PHE A 176 -14.91 -6.00 5.69
C PHE A 176 -15.97 -6.64 4.78
N SER A 177 -15.56 -7.56 3.91
CA SER A 177 -16.50 -8.29 3.04
C SER A 177 -17.53 -9.10 3.83
N LYS A 178 -17.11 -9.77 4.92
CA LYS A 178 -18.04 -10.47 5.83
C LYS A 178 -18.92 -9.49 6.59
N ILE A 179 -18.38 -8.35 7.02
CA ILE A 179 -19.15 -7.32 7.74
C ILE A 179 -20.25 -6.78 6.84
N ILE A 180 -19.91 -6.32 5.63
CA ILE A 180 -20.87 -5.81 4.64
C ILE A 180 -21.96 -6.84 4.32
N ALA A 181 -21.58 -8.10 4.11
CA ALA A 181 -22.53 -9.17 3.77
C ALA A 181 -23.49 -9.53 4.91
N SER A 182 -23.09 -9.35 6.18
CA SER A 182 -23.91 -9.74 7.34
C SER A 182 -24.57 -8.57 8.08
N GLU A 183 -24.06 -7.35 7.90
CA GLU A 183 -24.51 -6.12 8.57
C GLU A 183 -24.59 -4.95 7.57
N PRO A 184 -25.62 -4.89 6.70
CA PRO A 184 -25.72 -3.85 5.67
C PRO A 184 -25.70 -2.41 6.20
N ASP A 185 -26.20 -2.17 7.42
CA ASP A 185 -26.20 -0.85 8.06
C ASP A 185 -24.78 -0.34 8.37
N LYS A 186 -23.76 -1.20 8.37
CA LYS A 186 -22.36 -0.83 8.54
C LYS A 186 -21.66 -0.42 7.24
N MET A 187 -22.35 -0.41 6.11
CA MET A 187 -21.79 -0.05 4.80
C MET A 187 -21.04 1.28 4.84
N ASP A 188 -21.65 2.34 5.35
CA ASP A 188 -21.04 3.68 5.35
C ASP A 188 -19.83 3.76 6.30
N TRP A 189 -19.86 3.03 7.42
CA TRP A 189 -18.70 2.88 8.31
C TRP A 189 -17.56 2.13 7.61
N CYS A 190 -17.85 1.01 6.95
CA CYS A 190 -16.86 0.25 6.18
C CYS A 190 -16.25 1.11 5.07
N VAL A 191 -17.06 1.88 4.34
CA VAL A 191 -16.56 2.80 3.30
C VAL A 191 -15.58 3.80 3.91
N LYS A 192 -15.93 4.42 5.04
CA LYS A 192 -15.07 5.38 5.71
C LYS A 192 -13.73 4.76 6.09
N GLU A 193 -13.73 3.66 6.86
CA GLU A 193 -12.48 3.03 7.31
C GLU A 193 -11.64 2.48 6.14
N TYR A 194 -12.31 1.98 5.10
CA TYR A 194 -11.65 1.52 3.87
C TYR A 194 -10.95 2.65 3.12
N VAL A 195 -11.59 3.82 3.03
CA VAL A 195 -11.00 5.00 2.36
C VAL A 195 -9.92 5.65 3.23
N ASP A 196 -10.09 5.69 4.55
CA ASP A 196 -9.08 6.22 5.47
C ASP A 196 -7.78 5.40 5.39
N MET A 197 -7.88 4.07 5.39
CA MET A 197 -6.73 3.20 5.16
C MET A 197 -6.13 3.41 3.77
N LEU A 198 -6.96 3.54 2.71
CA LEU A 198 -6.48 3.78 1.35
C LEU A 198 -5.69 5.10 1.22
N LYS A 199 -6.20 6.18 1.82
CA LYS A 199 -5.50 7.47 1.87
C LYS A 199 -4.18 7.34 2.62
N ARG A 200 -4.18 6.68 3.79
CA ARG A 200 -2.96 6.40 4.54
C ARG A 200 -1.91 5.66 3.71
N ILE A 201 -2.31 4.65 2.93
CA ILE A 201 -1.42 3.94 2.00
C ILE A 201 -0.88 4.93 0.95
N HIS A 202 -1.75 5.64 0.24
CA HIS A 202 -1.36 6.55 -0.86
C HIS A 202 -0.59 7.81 -0.40
N ASP A 203 -0.67 8.18 0.87
CA ASP A 203 0.08 9.30 1.46
C ASP A 203 1.42 8.82 2.07
N THR A 204 1.67 7.50 2.09
CA THR A 204 2.91 6.93 2.64
C THR A 204 4.02 6.86 1.60
N LYS A 205 5.03 7.71 1.75
CA LYS A 205 6.24 7.68 0.91
C LYS A 205 7.15 6.51 1.27
N VAL A 206 7.57 5.76 0.26
CA VAL A 206 8.42 4.58 0.41
C VAL A 206 9.88 4.92 0.04
N PRO A 207 10.88 4.48 0.82
CA PRO A 207 12.28 4.67 0.46
C PRO A 207 12.62 4.00 -0.88
N GLU A 208 13.48 4.64 -1.66
CA GLU A 208 13.88 4.18 -2.99
C GLU A 208 14.37 2.72 -2.97
N GLY A 209 13.92 1.94 -3.96
CA GLY A 209 14.34 0.55 -4.16
C GLY A 209 13.74 -0.47 -3.17
N LYS A 210 12.81 -0.06 -2.30
CA LYS A 210 12.17 -0.98 -1.34
C LYS A 210 10.95 -1.71 -1.89
N LEU A 211 10.24 -1.14 -2.85
CA LEU A 211 9.08 -1.74 -3.50
C LEU A 211 9.18 -1.58 -5.03
N PRO A 212 8.54 -2.48 -5.81
CA PRO A 212 8.51 -2.37 -7.26
C PRO A 212 7.69 -1.16 -7.72
N ASP A 213 7.99 -0.64 -8.91
CA ASP A 213 7.24 0.44 -9.54
C ASP A 213 6.07 -0.14 -10.37
N MET A 214 4.84 0.19 -9.97
CA MET A 214 3.64 -0.27 -10.68
C MET A 214 3.57 0.28 -12.11
N ARG A 215 4.12 1.47 -12.38
CA ARG A 215 4.15 2.04 -13.73
C ARG A 215 4.90 1.13 -14.69
N GLU A 216 6.04 0.57 -14.28
CA GLU A 216 6.81 -0.38 -15.12
C GLU A 216 6.00 -1.63 -15.44
N THR A 217 5.26 -2.12 -14.44
CA THR A 217 4.36 -3.26 -14.61
C THR A 217 3.25 -2.95 -15.62
N VAL A 218 2.61 -1.79 -15.51
CA VAL A 218 1.53 -1.37 -16.43
C VAL A 218 2.06 -1.07 -17.83
N LEU A 219 3.26 -0.50 -17.97
CA LEU A 219 3.93 -0.34 -19.27
C LEU A 219 4.13 -1.68 -19.97
N SER A 220 4.51 -2.72 -19.23
CA SER A 220 4.61 -4.08 -19.79
C SER A 220 3.25 -4.61 -20.28
N TRP A 221 2.14 -4.19 -19.66
CA TRP A 221 0.80 -4.57 -20.10
C TRP A 221 0.40 -3.79 -21.35
N ALA A 222 0.65 -2.48 -21.39
CA ALA A 222 0.39 -1.63 -22.55
C ALA A 222 1.17 -2.12 -23.78
N ALA A 223 2.47 -2.45 -23.59
CA ALA A 223 3.30 -3.01 -24.65
C ALA A 223 2.75 -4.34 -25.18
N PHE A 224 2.31 -5.23 -24.29
CA PHE A 224 1.64 -6.49 -24.67
C PHE A 224 0.36 -6.24 -25.47
N MET A 225 -0.42 -5.21 -25.13
CA MET A 225 -1.67 -4.90 -25.82
C MET A 225 -1.50 -4.38 -27.25
N LYS A 226 -0.28 -3.97 -27.66
CA LYS A 226 -0.02 -3.56 -29.05
C LYS A 226 -0.29 -4.66 -30.07
N ASP A 227 -0.13 -5.93 -29.68
CA ASP A 227 -0.42 -7.07 -30.56
C ASP A 227 -1.92 -7.40 -30.66
N TYR A 228 -2.75 -6.78 -29.81
CA TYR A 228 -4.18 -7.10 -29.66
C TYR A 228 -5.11 -5.92 -29.92
N LEU A 229 -4.59 -4.70 -30.08
CA LEU A 229 -5.33 -3.48 -30.39
C LEU A 229 -4.92 -2.93 -31.76
N PRO A 230 -5.78 -2.11 -32.41
CA PRO A 230 -5.35 -1.27 -33.52
C PRO A 230 -4.12 -0.44 -33.16
N GLU A 231 -3.24 -0.19 -34.13
CA GLU A 231 -1.94 0.46 -33.92
C GLU A 231 -2.06 1.81 -33.20
N GLU A 232 -2.98 2.68 -33.63
CA GLU A 232 -3.21 3.99 -33.01
C GLU A 232 -3.65 3.88 -31.55
N ALA A 233 -4.56 2.94 -31.24
CA ALA A 233 -5.05 2.71 -29.90
C ALA A 233 -3.96 2.12 -28.98
N GLY A 234 -3.18 1.15 -29.48
CA GLY A 234 -2.06 0.57 -28.76
C GLY A 234 -0.97 1.61 -28.45
N ASN A 235 -0.68 2.51 -29.40
CA ASN A 235 0.24 3.62 -29.18
C ASN A 235 -0.33 4.66 -28.20
N LYS A 236 -1.61 5.02 -28.29
CA LYS A 236 -2.25 5.95 -27.34
C LYS A 236 -2.23 5.38 -25.91
N LEU A 237 -2.57 4.10 -25.73
CA LEU A 237 -2.50 3.44 -24.42
C LEU A 237 -1.08 3.51 -23.83
N LEU A 238 -0.06 3.20 -24.63
CA LEU A 238 1.33 3.27 -24.18
C LEU A 238 1.70 4.71 -23.78
N SER A 239 1.40 5.71 -24.62
CA SER A 239 1.69 7.11 -24.34
C SER A 239 0.99 7.63 -23.07
N LEU A 240 -0.25 7.22 -22.82
CA LEU A 240 -0.99 7.58 -21.61
C LEU A 240 -0.27 7.06 -20.35
N VAL A 241 0.21 5.82 -20.36
CA VAL A 241 0.94 5.23 -19.23
C VAL A 241 2.35 5.83 -19.09
N GLU A 242 3.04 6.10 -20.20
CA GLU A 242 4.34 6.77 -20.20
C GLU A 242 4.28 8.17 -19.59
N ALA A 243 3.17 8.89 -19.80
CA ALA A 243 2.95 10.23 -19.27
C ALA A 243 2.69 10.27 -17.76
N VAL A 244 2.34 9.14 -17.12
CA VAL A 244 2.22 9.07 -15.66
C VAL A 244 3.62 9.24 -15.06
N PRO A 245 3.85 10.20 -14.15
CA PRO A 245 5.15 10.38 -13.53
C PRO A 245 5.46 9.20 -12.60
N ARG A 246 6.74 9.02 -12.29
CA ARG A 246 7.13 8.14 -11.20
C ARG A 246 6.59 8.74 -9.89
N ASP A 247 6.02 7.89 -9.07
CA ASP A 247 5.48 8.23 -7.76
C ASP A 247 5.99 7.18 -6.76
N ASP A 248 6.69 7.64 -5.72
CA ASP A 248 7.29 6.78 -4.70
C ASP A 248 6.34 6.54 -3.51
N HIS A 249 5.06 6.94 -3.62
CA HIS A 249 4.03 6.61 -2.63
C HIS A 249 3.53 5.18 -2.78
N MET A 250 3.20 4.57 -1.64
CA MET A 250 2.75 3.18 -1.57
C MET A 250 1.39 3.00 -2.23
N ILE A 251 1.24 1.86 -2.90
CA ILE A 251 -0.04 1.28 -3.33
C ILE A 251 -0.06 -0.21 -2.97
N HIS A 252 -1.24 -0.80 -2.84
CA HIS A 252 -1.40 -2.19 -2.43
C HIS A 252 -1.31 -3.20 -3.59
N GLY A 253 -1.84 -2.86 -4.77
CA GLY A 253 -1.89 -3.67 -5.99
C GLY A 253 -3.08 -4.66 -6.08
N ASP A 254 -3.74 -4.93 -4.97
CA ASP A 254 -4.93 -5.80 -4.85
C ASP A 254 -5.87 -5.35 -3.72
N TYR A 255 -6.14 -4.05 -3.62
CA TYR A 255 -6.90 -3.48 -2.52
C TYR A 255 -8.41 -3.77 -2.65
N HIS A 256 -8.97 -4.53 -1.71
CA HIS A 256 -10.40 -4.86 -1.68
C HIS A 256 -10.88 -5.31 -0.29
N THR A 257 -12.19 -5.41 -0.07
CA THR A 257 -12.79 -5.65 1.27
C THR A 257 -12.45 -6.99 1.93
N LYS A 258 -11.86 -7.97 1.24
CA LYS A 258 -11.30 -9.18 1.88
C LYS A 258 -9.90 -9.01 2.46
N ASN A 259 -9.20 -7.95 2.06
CA ASN A 259 -7.84 -7.66 2.52
C ASN A 259 -7.81 -6.64 3.66
N LEU A 260 -8.97 -6.20 4.14
CA LEU A 260 -9.11 -5.44 5.38
C LEU A 260 -9.84 -6.29 6.41
N GLU A 261 -9.21 -6.48 7.56
CA GLU A 261 -9.77 -7.19 8.70
C GLU A 261 -9.97 -6.24 9.89
N LEU A 262 -11.13 -6.33 10.53
CA LEU A 262 -11.38 -5.66 11.81
C LEU A 262 -11.05 -6.62 12.95
N GLN A 263 -10.12 -6.23 13.82
CA GLN A 263 -9.73 -6.95 15.03
C GLN A 263 -9.70 -5.97 16.21
N ASP A 264 -10.46 -6.24 17.27
CA ASP A 264 -10.44 -5.44 18.52
C ASP A 264 -10.53 -3.92 18.29
N ASP A 265 -11.41 -3.51 17.35
CA ASP A 265 -11.64 -2.15 16.86
C ASP A 265 -10.51 -1.52 16.02
N GLU A 266 -9.45 -2.28 15.72
CA GLU A 266 -8.38 -1.91 14.79
C GLU A 266 -8.60 -2.51 13.40
N VAL A 267 -8.36 -1.71 12.35
CA VAL A 267 -8.42 -2.14 10.96
C VAL A 267 -7.02 -2.52 10.50
N LEU A 268 -6.83 -3.78 10.15
CA LEU A 268 -5.57 -4.35 9.70
C LEU A 268 -5.62 -4.71 8.22
N LEU A 269 -4.54 -4.40 7.51
CA LEU A 269 -4.31 -4.81 6.14
C LEU A 269 -3.64 -6.18 6.09
N ILE A 270 -4.08 -7.04 5.18
CA ILE A 270 -3.53 -8.37 4.93
C ILE A 270 -3.25 -8.57 3.44
N ASP A 271 -2.52 -9.65 3.11
CA ASP A 271 -2.20 -10.04 1.72
C ASP A 271 -1.30 -9.02 0.99
N MET A 272 -0.08 -8.86 1.51
CA MET A 272 0.85 -7.80 1.11
C MET A 272 1.69 -8.12 -0.14
N ASP A 273 1.35 -9.19 -0.87
CA ASP A 273 2.16 -9.75 -1.97
C ASP A 273 2.30 -8.80 -3.18
N THR A 274 1.34 -7.88 -3.35
CA THR A 274 1.29 -6.99 -4.53
C THR A 274 1.72 -5.56 -4.25
N LEU A 275 2.24 -5.29 -3.05
CA LEU A 275 2.65 -3.95 -2.66
C LEU A 275 3.66 -3.35 -3.64
N ALA A 276 3.43 -2.10 -4.00
CA ALA A 276 4.25 -1.38 -4.96
C ALA A 276 4.31 0.09 -4.58
N VAL A 277 5.11 0.85 -5.33
CA VAL A 277 4.95 2.30 -5.42
C VAL A 277 4.26 2.66 -6.74
N GLY A 278 3.52 3.77 -6.75
CA GLY A 278 2.98 4.32 -7.99
C GLY A 278 1.81 5.25 -7.79
N HIS A 279 1.42 5.92 -8.87
CA HIS A 279 0.30 6.86 -8.85
C HIS A 279 -1.02 6.13 -8.48
N PRO A 280 -1.90 6.75 -7.65
CA PRO A 280 -3.15 6.13 -7.19
C PRO A 280 -4.08 5.57 -8.26
N VAL A 281 -4.00 6.07 -9.49
CA VAL A 281 -4.77 5.55 -10.64
C VAL A 281 -4.56 4.05 -10.86
N PHE A 282 -3.37 3.52 -10.56
CA PHE A 282 -3.09 2.10 -10.68
C PHE A 282 -3.81 1.26 -9.62
N GLU A 283 -3.93 1.77 -8.39
CA GLU A 283 -4.72 1.13 -7.33
C GLU A 283 -6.21 1.20 -7.65
N LEU A 284 -6.71 2.36 -8.08
CA LEU A 284 -8.12 2.50 -8.46
C LEU A 284 -8.50 1.54 -9.60
N ALA A 285 -7.58 1.25 -10.53
CA ALA A 285 -7.78 0.23 -11.55
C ALA A 285 -7.85 -1.19 -10.96
N SER A 286 -7.02 -1.50 -9.95
CA SER A 286 -7.07 -2.78 -9.23
C SER A 286 -8.42 -2.95 -8.53
N MET A 287 -8.88 -1.90 -7.85
CA MET A 287 -10.14 -1.83 -7.13
C MET A 287 -11.34 -1.94 -8.08
N TYR A 288 -11.35 -1.19 -9.19
CA TYR A 288 -12.40 -1.28 -10.20
C TYR A 288 -12.57 -2.72 -10.68
N ASN A 289 -11.47 -3.40 -11.00
CA ASN A 289 -11.51 -4.80 -11.43
C ASN A 289 -12.10 -5.71 -10.35
N ALA A 290 -11.76 -5.47 -9.07
CA ALA A 290 -12.18 -6.27 -7.94
C ALA A 290 -13.67 -6.12 -7.58
N PHE A 291 -14.26 -4.94 -7.78
CA PHE A 291 -15.68 -4.68 -7.46
C PHE A 291 -16.60 -4.75 -8.68
N ILE A 292 -16.16 -4.26 -9.83
CA ILE A 292 -16.97 -4.07 -11.03
C ILE A 292 -16.45 -4.93 -12.18
N GLY A 293 -15.23 -4.68 -12.65
CA GLY A 293 -14.73 -5.14 -13.96
C GLY A 293 -14.91 -6.64 -14.21
N PHE A 294 -14.42 -7.51 -13.31
CA PHE A 294 -14.56 -8.97 -13.52
C PHE A 294 -16.01 -9.48 -13.49
N SER A 295 -16.95 -8.65 -13.07
CA SER A 295 -18.35 -9.02 -12.89
C SER A 295 -19.31 -8.32 -13.86
N GLU A 296 -18.83 -7.49 -14.79
CA GLU A 296 -19.69 -6.78 -15.77
C GLU A 296 -20.46 -7.74 -16.68
N GLN A 297 -19.86 -8.89 -17.02
CA GLN A 297 -20.45 -9.88 -17.92
C GLN A 297 -21.03 -11.10 -17.19
N ASP A 298 -20.63 -11.33 -15.94
CA ASP A 298 -21.18 -12.35 -15.05
C ASP A 298 -21.16 -11.84 -13.60
N HIS A 299 -22.32 -11.37 -13.13
CA HIS A 299 -22.51 -10.86 -11.77
C HIS A 299 -22.32 -11.96 -10.70
N SER A 300 -22.27 -13.25 -11.07
CA SER A 300 -21.99 -14.32 -10.10
C SER A 300 -20.55 -14.31 -9.59
N HIS A 301 -19.63 -13.69 -10.33
CA HIS A 301 -18.22 -13.59 -9.95
C HIS A 301 -18.02 -12.83 -8.65
N ILE A 302 -18.65 -11.66 -8.50
CA ILE A 302 -18.49 -10.84 -7.28
C ILE A 302 -19.04 -11.55 -6.04
N LEU A 303 -20.17 -12.26 -6.17
CA LEU A 303 -20.74 -13.02 -5.06
C LEU A 303 -19.80 -14.14 -4.61
N LYS A 304 -19.19 -14.87 -5.55
CA LYS A 304 -18.20 -15.92 -5.24
C LYS A 304 -16.92 -15.33 -4.65
N PHE A 305 -16.55 -14.12 -5.08
CA PHE A 305 -15.30 -13.48 -4.69
C PHE A 305 -15.41 -12.78 -3.33
N GLN A 306 -16.30 -11.79 -3.22
CA GLN A 306 -16.51 -10.91 -2.06
C GLN A 306 -17.61 -11.39 -1.10
N GLY A 307 -18.52 -12.28 -1.52
CA GLY A 307 -19.59 -12.78 -0.65
C GLY A 307 -20.83 -11.87 -0.56
N PHE A 308 -20.93 -10.83 -1.40
CA PHE A 308 -22.14 -10.01 -1.56
C PHE A 308 -22.43 -9.77 -3.05
N ASP A 309 -23.65 -9.31 -3.37
CA ASP A 309 -24.12 -9.14 -4.74
C ASP A 309 -23.51 -7.93 -5.47
N PHE A 310 -23.76 -7.87 -6.77
CA PHE A 310 -23.22 -6.83 -7.65
C PHE A 310 -23.76 -5.43 -7.35
N GLU A 311 -25.01 -5.31 -6.90
CA GLU A 311 -25.59 -4.02 -6.52
C GLU A 311 -24.87 -3.45 -5.28
N THR A 312 -24.62 -4.29 -4.28
CA THR A 312 -23.86 -3.95 -3.08
C THR A 312 -22.41 -3.58 -3.43
N ALA A 313 -21.77 -4.35 -4.31
CA ALA A 313 -20.41 -4.07 -4.77
C ALA A 313 -20.30 -2.73 -5.51
N SER A 314 -21.28 -2.46 -6.39
CA SER A 314 -21.37 -1.21 -7.12
C SER A 314 -21.60 -0.03 -6.17
N ALA A 315 -22.53 -0.15 -5.22
CA ALA A 315 -22.74 0.88 -4.21
C ALA A 315 -21.48 1.15 -3.38
N PHE A 316 -20.76 0.10 -2.95
CA PHE A 316 -19.51 0.23 -2.20
C PHE A 316 -18.43 0.93 -3.03
N TRP A 317 -18.23 0.53 -4.29
CA TRP A 317 -17.27 1.13 -5.20
C TRP A 317 -17.52 2.64 -5.39
N HIS A 318 -18.74 3.03 -5.77
CA HIS A 318 -19.07 4.43 -6.02
C HIS A 318 -18.96 5.29 -4.76
N LYS A 319 -19.44 4.80 -3.61
CA LYS A 319 -19.30 5.48 -2.31
C LYS A 319 -17.82 5.65 -1.93
N SER A 320 -17.01 4.61 -2.12
CA SER A 320 -15.58 4.64 -1.80
C SER A 320 -14.80 5.57 -2.73
N LEU A 321 -15.08 5.57 -4.03
CA LEU A 321 -14.45 6.46 -4.99
C LEU A 321 -14.81 7.93 -4.71
N ALA A 322 -16.08 8.22 -4.46
CA ALA A 322 -16.54 9.56 -4.07
C ALA A 322 -15.86 10.07 -2.79
N ALA A 323 -15.82 9.23 -1.75
CA ALA A 323 -15.18 9.56 -0.47
C ALA A 323 -13.64 9.68 -0.59
N TYR A 324 -13.00 8.86 -1.44
CA TYR A 324 -11.57 8.96 -1.71
C TYR A 324 -11.20 10.26 -2.43
N LEU A 325 -12.03 10.67 -3.40
CA LEU A 325 -11.86 11.91 -4.14
C LEU A 325 -12.31 13.15 -3.36
N GLY A 326 -13.09 13.00 -2.29
CA GLY A 326 -13.62 14.11 -1.51
C GLY A 326 -14.67 14.93 -2.27
N THR A 327 -15.43 14.30 -3.17
CA THR A 327 -16.40 15.00 -4.04
C THR A 327 -17.68 14.18 -4.25
N ASN A 328 -18.80 14.88 -4.46
CA ASN A 328 -20.06 14.31 -4.91
C ASN A 328 -20.34 14.63 -6.39
N SER A 329 -19.39 15.23 -7.11
CA SER A 329 -19.55 15.52 -8.53
C SER A 329 -19.52 14.22 -9.34
N GLU A 330 -20.67 13.84 -9.90
CA GLU A 330 -20.79 12.66 -10.76
C GLU A 330 -19.85 12.71 -11.96
N ALA A 331 -19.64 13.91 -12.53
CA ALA A 331 -18.72 14.12 -13.63
C ALA A 331 -17.27 13.81 -13.23
N LYS A 332 -16.84 14.30 -12.05
CA LYS A 332 -15.48 14.06 -11.54
C LYS A 332 -15.25 12.59 -11.19
N ILE A 333 -16.23 11.96 -10.54
CA ILE A 333 -16.18 10.54 -10.19
C ILE A 333 -16.06 9.70 -11.47
N ARG A 334 -16.89 9.97 -12.48
CA ARG A 334 -16.84 9.27 -13.77
C ARG A 334 -15.52 9.49 -14.50
N GLU A 335 -15.01 10.73 -14.53
CA GLU A 335 -13.72 11.06 -15.13
C GLU A 335 -12.58 10.19 -14.55
N VAL A 336 -12.55 10.03 -13.23
CA VAL A 336 -11.51 9.21 -12.56
C VAL A 336 -11.76 7.72 -12.75
N GLU A 337 -13.01 7.28 -12.71
CA GLU A 337 -13.37 5.88 -12.98
C GLU A 337 -12.96 5.47 -14.39
N ASP A 338 -13.21 6.31 -15.41
CA ASP A 338 -12.83 6.03 -16.79
C ASP A 338 -11.30 5.89 -16.96
N LYS A 339 -10.52 6.70 -16.23
CA LYS A 339 -9.05 6.55 -16.16
C LYS A 339 -8.64 5.21 -15.52
N ALA A 340 -9.29 4.81 -14.43
CA ALA A 340 -9.06 3.52 -13.80
C ALA A 340 -9.45 2.35 -14.73
N ARG A 341 -10.56 2.47 -15.47
CA ARG A 341 -11.06 1.48 -16.44
C ARG A 341 -10.08 1.24 -17.59
N VAL A 342 -9.41 2.29 -18.10
CA VAL A 342 -8.36 2.13 -19.14
C VAL A 342 -7.27 1.13 -18.70
N ILE A 343 -6.74 1.28 -17.49
CA ILE A 343 -5.74 0.36 -16.92
C ILE A 343 -6.38 -0.98 -16.53
N GLY A 344 -7.59 -0.93 -15.97
CA GLY A 344 -8.36 -2.08 -15.51
C GLY A 344 -8.61 -3.09 -16.62
N TYR A 345 -9.20 -2.65 -17.74
CA TYR A 345 -9.43 -3.48 -18.93
C TYR A 345 -8.13 -3.99 -19.53
N THR A 346 -7.09 -3.16 -19.59
CA THR A 346 -5.75 -3.58 -20.04
C THR A 346 -5.23 -4.78 -19.23
N ARG A 347 -5.33 -4.72 -17.89
CA ARG A 347 -4.95 -5.83 -17.00
C ARG A 347 -5.81 -7.06 -17.24
N MET A 348 -7.13 -6.89 -17.37
CA MET A 348 -8.10 -7.99 -17.51
C MET A 348 -7.95 -8.75 -18.82
N ILE A 349 -7.86 -8.02 -19.95
CA ILE A 349 -7.66 -8.61 -21.28
C ILE A 349 -6.36 -9.41 -21.29
N ARG A 350 -5.25 -8.81 -20.85
CA ARG A 350 -3.96 -9.50 -20.76
C ARG A 350 -4.03 -10.73 -19.86
N ARG A 351 -4.64 -10.63 -18.68
CA ARG A 351 -4.80 -11.75 -17.74
C ARG A 351 -5.60 -12.89 -18.38
N SER A 352 -6.70 -12.58 -19.06
CA SER A 352 -7.54 -13.56 -19.74
C SER A 352 -6.78 -14.27 -20.87
N ILE A 353 -6.10 -13.51 -21.72
CA ILE A 353 -5.26 -14.06 -22.81
C ILE A 353 -4.17 -14.98 -22.26
N ARG A 354 -3.42 -14.56 -21.24
CA ARG A 354 -2.37 -15.38 -20.62
C ARG A 354 -2.90 -16.66 -19.95
N ARG A 355 -4.19 -16.68 -19.60
CA ARG A 355 -4.89 -17.84 -19.05
C ARG A 355 -5.66 -18.63 -20.12
N LYS A 356 -5.30 -18.47 -21.40
CA LYS A 356 -5.91 -19.16 -22.54
C LYS A 356 -7.39 -18.82 -22.76
N GLY A 357 -7.84 -17.65 -22.34
CA GLY A 357 -9.22 -17.19 -22.53
C GLY A 357 -9.67 -17.23 -23.99
N LEU A 358 -8.76 -16.96 -24.93
CA LEU A 358 -9.01 -17.04 -26.39
C LEU A 358 -9.37 -18.45 -26.89
N GLU A 359 -9.07 -19.51 -26.13
CA GLU A 359 -9.42 -20.90 -26.49
C GLU A 359 -10.89 -21.22 -26.18
N THR A 360 -11.52 -20.46 -25.27
CA THR A 360 -12.90 -20.66 -24.81
C THR A 360 -13.87 -19.65 -25.43
N GLU A 361 -15.15 -20.01 -25.56
CA GLU A 361 -16.18 -19.08 -26.08
C GLU A 361 -16.45 -17.92 -25.10
N ASP A 362 -16.63 -18.24 -23.82
CA ASP A 362 -16.84 -17.23 -22.77
C ASP A 362 -15.65 -16.27 -22.65
N GLY A 363 -14.42 -16.79 -22.64
CA GLY A 363 -13.22 -15.95 -22.57
C GLY A 363 -13.04 -15.05 -23.78
N ARG A 364 -13.39 -15.50 -25.00
CA ARG A 364 -13.40 -14.62 -26.19
C ARG A 364 -14.44 -13.52 -26.05
N ARG A 365 -15.66 -13.85 -25.61
CA ARG A 365 -16.76 -12.90 -25.40
C ARG A 365 -16.37 -11.80 -24.41
N GLU A 366 -15.76 -12.16 -23.29
CA GLU A 366 -15.29 -11.20 -22.28
C GLU A 366 -14.15 -10.32 -22.81
N ILE A 367 -13.16 -10.92 -23.48
CA ILE A 367 -12.04 -10.17 -24.08
C ILE A 367 -12.55 -9.16 -25.12
N ASP A 368 -13.47 -9.57 -25.99
CA ASP A 368 -14.02 -8.70 -27.04
C ASP A 368 -14.83 -7.54 -26.44
N PHE A 369 -15.60 -7.80 -25.37
CA PHE A 369 -16.30 -6.75 -24.62
C PHE A 369 -15.34 -5.73 -24.03
N TRP A 370 -14.35 -6.16 -23.23
CA TRP A 370 -13.39 -5.23 -22.62
C TRP A 370 -12.54 -4.48 -23.65
N LYS A 371 -12.22 -5.11 -24.79
CA LYS A 371 -11.53 -4.44 -25.89
C LYS A 371 -12.39 -3.33 -26.50
N ALA A 372 -13.69 -3.57 -26.70
CA ALA A 372 -14.59 -2.55 -27.23
C ALA A 372 -14.67 -1.34 -26.29
N GLU A 373 -14.88 -1.59 -24.99
CA GLU A 373 -14.92 -0.54 -23.96
C GLU A 373 -13.59 0.23 -23.87
N LEU A 374 -12.46 -0.48 -23.88
CA LEU A 374 -11.14 0.15 -23.86
C LEU A 374 -10.91 1.05 -25.08
N LEU A 375 -11.36 0.65 -26.28
CA LEU A 375 -11.22 1.47 -27.49
C LEU A 375 -12.06 2.74 -27.42
N GLU A 376 -13.28 2.67 -26.87
CA GLU A 376 -14.12 3.85 -26.65
C GLU A 376 -13.46 4.80 -25.65
N LEU A 377 -12.98 4.28 -24.52
CA LEU A 377 -12.29 5.07 -23.49
C LEU A 377 -11.02 5.72 -24.01
N LEU A 378 -10.23 5.01 -24.81
CA LEU A 378 -9.05 5.59 -25.47
C LEU A 378 -9.44 6.73 -26.43
N GLY A 379 -10.67 6.81 -26.91
CA GLY A 379 -11.16 7.96 -27.67
C GLY A 379 -11.46 9.20 -26.81
N GLN A 380 -11.67 9.04 -25.50
CA GLN A 380 -12.20 10.07 -24.60
C GLN A 380 -11.19 10.52 -23.53
N VAL A 381 -10.27 9.64 -23.12
CA VAL A 381 -9.28 9.90 -22.07
C VAL A 381 -7.98 10.42 -22.68
N ASP A 382 -7.55 11.60 -22.24
CA ASP A 382 -6.31 12.25 -22.69
C ASP A 382 -5.18 12.24 -21.65
N SER A 383 -5.50 11.91 -20.39
CA SER A 383 -4.53 11.74 -19.31
C SER A 383 -5.04 10.76 -18.25
N LEU A 384 -4.13 10.03 -17.61
CA LEU A 384 -4.44 9.15 -16.47
C LEU A 384 -4.30 9.86 -15.11
N LEU A 385 -3.84 11.12 -15.10
CA LEU A 385 -3.66 11.90 -13.88
C LEU A 385 -4.96 12.48 -13.40
N PHE A 386 -5.14 12.56 -12.07
CA PHE A 386 -6.27 13.23 -11.44
C PHE A 386 -5.83 13.80 -10.10
N THR A 387 -6.57 14.80 -9.60
CA THR A 387 -6.40 15.35 -8.26
C THR A 387 -7.57 14.94 -7.37
N ARG A 388 -7.29 14.73 -6.08
CA ARG A 388 -8.33 14.66 -5.04
C ARG A 388 -8.80 16.08 -4.75
N ASN A 389 -10.06 16.24 -4.35
CA ASN A 389 -10.59 17.54 -3.91
C ASN A 389 -10.25 17.84 -2.46
N GLU A 390 -9.62 16.92 -1.73
CA GLU A 390 -9.17 17.17 -0.36
C GLU A 390 -7.79 16.60 -0.05
N ILE A 391 -7.10 17.25 0.87
CA ILE A 391 -5.88 16.77 1.54
C ILE A 391 -6.06 16.87 3.05
N GLU A 392 -5.38 16.00 3.78
CA GLU A 392 -5.20 16.12 5.22
C GLU A 392 -3.72 16.23 5.53
N VAL A 393 -3.35 17.23 6.32
CA VAL A 393 -1.97 17.49 6.73
C VAL A 393 -1.91 17.67 8.25
N GLU A 394 -0.74 17.40 8.84
CA GLU A 394 -0.50 17.83 10.23
C GLU A 394 -0.62 19.38 10.27
N ALA A 395 -1.35 19.91 11.25
CA ALA A 395 -1.57 21.34 11.41
C ALA A 395 -0.34 22.00 12.01
N VAL A 396 0.72 22.12 11.20
CA VAL A 396 1.98 22.76 11.55
C VAL A 396 2.43 23.69 10.42
N PRO A 397 3.15 24.79 10.73
CA PRO A 397 3.55 25.78 9.71
C PRO A 397 4.39 25.18 8.56
N GLU A 398 5.12 24.10 8.82
CA GLU A 398 5.96 23.42 7.83
C GLU A 398 5.16 22.83 6.65
N ASN A 399 3.87 22.53 6.83
CA ASN A 399 3.00 21.97 5.79
C ASN A 399 2.24 23.05 4.99
N LEU A 400 2.54 24.33 5.18
CA LEU A 400 1.87 25.42 4.47
C LEU A 400 2.07 25.32 2.96
N ASP A 401 3.28 25.01 2.51
CA ASP A 401 3.60 24.90 1.08
C ASP A 401 2.79 23.78 0.41
N ASP A 402 2.63 22.64 1.09
CA ASP A 402 1.81 21.52 0.61
C ASP A 402 0.33 21.93 0.43
N VAL A 403 -0.19 22.74 1.35
CA VAL A 403 -1.56 23.27 1.28
C VAL A 403 -1.73 24.25 0.12
N LEU A 404 -0.79 25.18 -0.04
CA LEU A 404 -0.84 26.18 -1.11
C LEU A 404 -0.68 25.53 -2.49
N ASP A 405 0.25 24.58 -2.64
CA ASP A 405 0.45 23.85 -3.89
C ASP A 405 -0.78 22.99 -4.24
N PHE A 406 -1.41 22.38 -3.24
CA PHE A 406 -2.67 21.67 -3.42
C PHE A 406 -3.79 22.59 -3.94
N ILE A 407 -3.97 23.76 -3.33
CA ILE A 407 -4.95 24.76 -3.79
C ILE A 407 -4.60 25.23 -5.21
N ARG A 408 -3.34 25.59 -5.46
CA ARG A 408 -2.87 26.08 -6.76
C ARG A 408 -3.15 25.09 -7.89
N SER A 409 -2.92 23.79 -7.66
CA SER A 409 -3.21 22.76 -8.66
C SER A 409 -4.68 22.75 -9.12
N HIS A 410 -5.62 23.09 -8.23
CA HIS A 410 -7.03 23.23 -8.56
C HIS A 410 -7.32 24.54 -9.29
N LEU A 411 -6.68 25.63 -8.90
CA LEU A 411 -6.83 26.93 -9.56
C LEU A 411 -6.31 26.92 -11.00
N GLU A 412 -5.18 26.25 -11.24
CA GLU A 412 -4.62 26.06 -12.57
C GLU A 412 -5.59 25.29 -13.48
N SER A 413 -6.25 24.25 -12.95
CA SER A 413 -7.19 23.41 -13.71
C SER A 413 -8.41 24.17 -14.24
N VAL A 414 -8.74 25.32 -13.64
CA VAL A 414 -9.89 26.17 -14.01
C VAL A 414 -9.46 27.48 -14.67
N GLY A 415 -8.16 27.68 -14.89
CA GLY A 415 -7.64 28.92 -15.49
C GLY A 415 -7.89 30.16 -14.63
N CYS A 416 -7.73 30.05 -13.31
CA CYS A 416 -7.96 31.14 -12.36
C CYS A 416 -7.19 32.42 -12.74
N PRO A 417 -7.82 33.62 -12.72
CA PRO A 417 -7.11 34.87 -12.98
C PRO A 417 -6.03 35.14 -11.91
N PRO A 418 -4.83 35.66 -12.29
CA PRO A 418 -3.71 35.83 -11.34
C PRO A 418 -4.04 36.67 -10.09
N LYS A 419 -4.95 37.65 -10.23
CA LYS A 419 -5.40 38.47 -9.10
C LYS A 419 -6.27 37.66 -8.12
N ALA A 420 -7.16 36.82 -8.64
CA ALA A 420 -8.02 35.97 -7.83
C ALA A 420 -7.19 34.87 -7.14
N GLU A 421 -6.23 34.30 -7.85
CA GLU A 421 -5.25 33.34 -7.31
C GLU A 421 -4.47 33.93 -6.13
N MET A 422 -3.83 35.10 -6.30
CA MET A 422 -3.12 35.79 -5.22
C MET A 422 -4.02 36.08 -4.01
N HIS A 423 -5.28 36.47 -4.23
CA HIS A 423 -6.23 36.70 -3.14
C HIS A 423 -6.55 35.41 -2.37
N ILE A 424 -6.72 34.30 -3.09
CA ILE A 424 -6.97 32.98 -2.54
C ILE A 424 -5.77 32.49 -1.73
N GLU A 425 -4.56 32.60 -2.27
CA GLU A 425 -3.32 32.14 -1.60
C GLU A 425 -3.10 32.87 -0.27
N VAL A 426 -3.21 34.21 -0.27
CA VAL A 426 -3.07 35.01 0.96
C VAL A 426 -4.12 34.63 2.00
N ALA A 427 -5.36 34.41 1.56
CA ALA A 427 -6.43 33.99 2.46
C ALA A 427 -6.19 32.59 3.03
N ALA A 428 -5.77 31.64 2.19
CA ALA A 428 -5.46 30.28 2.58
C ALA A 428 -4.29 30.21 3.56
N GLU A 429 -3.22 30.96 3.29
CA GLU A 429 -2.06 31.09 4.18
C GLU A 429 -2.48 31.56 5.57
N GLU A 430 -3.24 32.65 5.66
CA GLU A 430 -3.70 33.19 6.93
C GLU A 430 -4.54 32.18 7.71
N ILE A 431 -5.48 31.50 7.04
CA ILE A 431 -6.35 30.54 7.73
C ILE A 431 -5.54 29.34 8.22
N PHE A 432 -4.69 28.77 7.37
CA PHE A 432 -3.90 27.59 7.74
C PHE A 432 -2.89 27.90 8.87
N VAL A 433 -2.18 29.03 8.78
CA VAL A 433 -1.23 29.46 9.82
C VAL A 433 -1.93 29.70 11.15
N ASN A 434 -3.17 30.21 11.14
CA ASN A 434 -3.96 30.36 12.36
C ASN A 434 -4.35 28.99 12.96
N ILE A 435 -4.74 28.02 12.13
CA ILE A 435 -5.03 26.66 12.60
C ILE A 435 -3.75 26.05 13.23
N ALA A 436 -2.63 26.12 12.52
CA ALA A 436 -1.36 25.53 12.94
C ALA A 436 -0.83 26.09 14.27
N HIS A 437 -0.95 27.40 14.51
CA HIS A 437 -0.43 28.01 15.72
C HIS A 437 -1.37 27.96 16.93
N TYR A 438 -2.70 28.01 16.70
CA TYR A 438 -3.64 28.28 17.78
C TYR A 438 -4.65 27.16 18.04
N ALA A 439 -4.99 26.34 17.04
CA ALA A 439 -6.10 25.40 17.18
C ALA A 439 -5.76 24.25 18.16
N TYR A 440 -4.52 23.78 18.16
CA TYR A 440 -4.14 22.56 18.88
C TYR A 440 -3.19 22.77 20.07
N ALA A 441 -2.69 23.99 20.31
CA ALA A 441 -1.67 24.25 21.32
C ALA A 441 -2.07 23.77 22.73
N PRO A 442 -1.17 23.07 23.48
CA PRO A 442 0.23 22.78 23.16
C PRO A 442 0.46 21.49 22.34
N GLN A 443 -0.61 20.78 21.97
CA GLN A 443 -0.54 19.56 21.17
C GLN A 443 -0.51 19.90 19.68
N LYS A 444 -0.29 18.89 18.85
CA LYS A 444 -0.50 18.97 17.41
C LYS A 444 -1.80 18.24 17.05
N GLY A 445 -2.43 18.67 15.97
CA GLY A 445 -3.57 17.98 15.37
C GLY A 445 -3.45 17.99 13.85
N SER A 446 -4.54 17.69 13.16
CA SER A 446 -4.60 17.70 11.69
C SER A 446 -5.53 18.78 11.16
N ALA A 447 -5.30 19.20 9.92
CA ALA A 447 -6.19 20.08 9.19
C ALA A 447 -6.50 19.43 7.84
N THR A 448 -7.78 19.39 7.50
CA THR A 448 -8.24 18.97 6.18
C THR A 448 -8.55 20.20 5.35
N VAL A 449 -7.99 20.28 4.15
CA VAL A 449 -8.27 21.35 3.19
C VAL A 449 -8.99 20.75 1.99
N ARG A 450 -10.18 21.26 1.69
CA ARG A 450 -10.99 20.82 0.55
C ARG A 450 -11.14 21.96 -0.45
N VAL A 451 -11.01 21.67 -1.74
CA VAL A 451 -11.23 22.62 -2.84
C VAL A 451 -12.32 22.07 -3.76
N GLU A 452 -13.34 22.88 -4.00
CA GLU A 452 -14.46 22.57 -4.89
C GLU A 452 -14.60 23.67 -5.94
N VAL A 453 -14.80 23.26 -7.18
CA VAL A 453 -15.02 24.17 -8.33
C VAL A 453 -16.49 24.10 -8.72
N GLY A 454 -17.17 25.24 -8.69
CA GLY A 454 -18.50 25.41 -9.29
C GLY A 454 -18.38 25.90 -10.74
N GLU A 455 -19.27 25.45 -11.62
CA GLU A 455 -19.11 25.61 -13.08
C GLU A 455 -19.97 26.71 -13.73
N ASP A 456 -20.92 27.34 -13.02
CA ASP A 456 -21.75 28.42 -13.60
C ASP A 456 -22.44 29.33 -12.54
N PRO A 457 -21.98 30.58 -12.33
CA PRO A 457 -20.70 31.12 -12.80
C PRO A 457 -19.52 30.39 -12.13
N VAL A 458 -18.35 30.40 -12.79
CA VAL A 458 -17.17 29.72 -12.26
C VAL A 458 -16.80 30.30 -10.90
N SER A 459 -16.71 29.43 -9.89
CA SER A 459 -16.30 29.84 -8.54
C SER A 459 -15.49 28.73 -7.87
N VAL A 460 -14.61 29.14 -6.97
CA VAL A 460 -13.78 28.23 -6.17
C VAL A 460 -14.20 28.36 -4.72
N THR A 461 -14.49 27.22 -4.10
CA THR A 461 -14.81 27.11 -2.67
C THR A 461 -13.70 26.33 -1.98
N ILE A 462 -13.10 26.91 -0.95
CA ILE A 462 -12.04 26.30 -0.16
C ILE A 462 -12.54 26.15 1.26
N THR A 463 -12.52 24.93 1.77
CA THR A 463 -12.99 24.62 3.12
C THR A 463 -11.84 24.08 3.95
N PHE A 464 -11.55 24.75 5.07
CA PHE A 464 -10.61 24.31 6.09
C PHE A 464 -11.38 23.65 7.22
N MET A 465 -10.98 22.44 7.61
CA MET A 465 -11.61 21.70 8.69
C MET A 465 -10.57 21.23 9.70
N ASP A 466 -10.82 21.44 10.99
CA ASP A 466 -9.96 20.99 12.07
C ASP A 466 -10.78 20.61 13.32
N ARG A 467 -10.20 19.84 14.23
CA ARG A 467 -10.78 19.42 15.53
C ARG A 467 -10.16 20.17 16.72
N GLY A 468 -9.48 21.28 16.47
CA GLY A 468 -8.86 22.08 17.50
C GLY A 468 -9.89 22.86 18.33
N THR A 469 -9.39 23.76 19.16
CA THR A 469 -10.22 24.62 20.00
C THR A 469 -11.19 25.42 19.12
N PRO A 470 -12.51 25.43 19.42
CA PRO A 470 -13.47 26.20 18.64
C PRO A 470 -13.09 27.68 18.60
N TYR A 471 -12.93 28.22 17.40
CA TYR A 471 -12.56 29.61 17.20
C TYR A 471 -13.15 30.13 15.90
N ASP A 472 -14.01 31.15 16.01
CA ASP A 472 -14.57 31.87 14.87
C ASP A 472 -13.68 33.08 14.54
N PRO A 473 -12.88 33.04 13.45
CA PRO A 473 -12.02 34.16 13.08
C PRO A 473 -12.83 35.41 12.67
N LEU A 474 -14.09 35.23 12.26
CA LEU A 474 -14.95 36.31 11.78
C LEU A 474 -15.51 37.17 12.90
N SER A 475 -15.58 36.62 14.12
CA SER A 475 -16.08 37.29 15.32
C SER A 475 -15.20 38.46 15.80
N ARG A 476 -13.95 38.57 15.33
CA ARG A 476 -13.04 39.67 15.70
C ARG A 476 -13.44 40.96 14.99
N GLU A 477 -13.38 42.07 15.74
CA GLU A 477 -13.49 43.41 15.19
C GLU A 477 -12.39 43.67 14.15
N ASP A 478 -12.76 44.34 13.06
CA ASP A 478 -11.83 44.67 12.00
C ASP A 478 -10.77 45.66 12.52
N PRO A 479 -9.48 45.48 12.18
CA PRO A 479 -8.42 46.37 12.61
C PRO A 479 -8.56 47.76 11.98
N ASP A 480 -8.20 48.81 12.72
CA ASP A 480 -8.16 50.17 12.18
C ASP A 480 -6.94 50.35 11.25
N VAL A 481 -7.19 50.20 9.96
CA VAL A 481 -6.17 50.35 8.91
C VAL A 481 -5.74 51.81 8.68
N THR A 482 -6.39 52.80 9.31
CA THR A 482 -6.03 54.22 9.21
C THR A 482 -4.87 54.62 10.12
N LEU A 483 -4.58 53.82 11.15
CA LEU A 483 -3.43 54.01 12.05
C LEU A 483 -2.09 53.72 11.34
N GLY A 484 -1.01 54.36 11.81
CA GLY A 484 0.35 54.06 11.34
C GLY A 484 0.76 52.63 11.69
N ALA A 485 1.69 52.02 10.95
CA ALA A 485 2.08 50.62 11.15
C ALA A 485 2.58 50.31 12.58
N GLU A 486 3.21 51.28 13.25
CA GLU A 486 3.71 51.14 14.63
C GLU A 486 2.62 51.26 15.71
N GLU A 487 1.44 51.81 15.37
CA GLU A 487 0.31 52.03 16.28
C GLU A 487 -0.77 50.94 16.16
N ARG A 488 -0.66 50.07 15.15
CA ARG A 488 -1.59 48.95 14.97
C ARG A 488 -1.30 47.83 15.96
N ALA A 489 -2.36 47.24 16.51
CA ALA A 489 -2.25 46.02 17.28
C ALA A 489 -1.63 44.90 16.43
N ILE A 490 -0.75 44.10 17.04
CA ILE A 490 -0.15 42.94 16.39
C ILE A 490 -1.24 41.87 16.21
N GLY A 491 -1.48 41.46 14.95
CA GLY A 491 -2.46 40.44 14.57
C GLY A 491 -3.81 40.99 14.08
N GLY A 492 -4.55 40.18 13.33
CA GLY A 492 -5.91 40.51 12.82
C GLY A 492 -5.96 41.14 11.42
N LEU A 493 -4.83 41.54 10.85
CA LEU A 493 -4.77 42.11 9.50
C LEU A 493 -5.03 41.06 8.41
N GLY A 494 -4.55 39.82 8.59
CA GLY A 494 -4.74 38.76 7.60
C GLY A 494 -6.21 38.38 7.45
N VAL A 495 -6.91 38.09 8.56
CA VAL A 495 -8.37 37.82 8.53
C VAL A 495 -9.16 38.99 7.93
N PHE A 496 -8.77 40.23 8.19
CA PHE A 496 -9.36 41.40 7.55
C PHE A 496 -9.14 41.42 6.03
N ILE A 497 -7.93 41.12 5.56
CA ILE A 497 -7.63 40.99 4.14
C ILE A 497 -8.51 39.89 3.51
N THR A 498 -8.57 38.71 4.13
CA THR A 498 -9.43 37.60 3.70
C THR A 498 -10.88 38.01 3.52
N LYS A 499 -11.46 38.70 4.52
CA LYS A 499 -12.84 39.23 4.46
C LYS A 499 -13.05 40.23 3.31
N LYS A 500 -12.01 40.95 2.88
CA LYS A 500 -12.10 41.97 1.82
C LYS A 500 -11.81 41.41 0.42
N THR A 501 -11.00 40.37 0.31
CA THR A 501 -10.53 39.82 -0.96
C THR A 501 -11.39 38.67 -1.47
N MET A 502 -11.98 37.89 -0.57
CA MET A 502 -12.92 36.81 -0.85
C MET A 502 -14.34 37.35 -1.06
N ASP A 503 -15.17 36.62 -1.81
CA ASP A 503 -16.56 37.02 -2.10
C ASP A 503 -17.53 36.55 -1.01
N ASP A 504 -17.25 35.40 -0.40
CA ASP A 504 -17.95 34.91 0.79
C ASP A 504 -16.97 34.24 1.75
N VAL A 505 -17.22 34.40 3.05
CA VAL A 505 -16.43 33.78 4.12
C VAL A 505 -17.39 33.37 5.22
N ALA A 506 -17.46 32.06 5.47
CA ALA A 506 -18.36 31.49 6.46
C ALA A 506 -17.59 30.63 7.47
N TYR A 507 -18.09 30.60 8.71
CA TYR A 507 -17.61 29.72 9.76
C TYR A 507 -18.78 28.97 10.38
N GLU A 508 -18.61 27.67 10.61
CA GLU A 508 -19.49 26.87 11.44
C GLU A 508 -18.67 25.93 12.34
N TYR A 509 -19.19 25.67 13.54
CA TYR A 509 -18.68 24.60 14.40
C TYR A 509 -19.70 23.47 14.45
N ARG A 510 -19.39 22.32 13.85
CA ARG A 510 -20.29 21.17 13.72
C ARG A 510 -19.56 19.85 13.96
N ASP A 511 -20.19 18.93 14.68
CA ASP A 511 -19.69 17.56 14.94
C ASP A 511 -18.25 17.51 15.51
N GLY A 512 -17.93 18.49 16.37
CA GLY A 512 -16.60 18.60 16.98
C GLY A 512 -15.52 19.06 16.00
N ARG A 513 -15.89 19.81 14.95
CA ARG A 513 -14.97 20.38 13.97
C ARG A 513 -15.25 21.87 13.76
N ASN A 514 -14.18 22.66 13.70
CA ASN A 514 -14.18 23.96 13.05
C ASN A 514 -14.29 23.74 11.54
N ILE A 515 -15.16 24.49 10.86
CA ILE A 515 -15.32 24.46 9.41
C ILE A 515 -15.34 25.91 8.94
N LEU A 516 -14.29 26.32 8.22
CA LEU A 516 -14.18 27.65 7.64
C LEU A 516 -14.19 27.55 6.12
N THR A 517 -15.15 28.20 5.50
CA THR A 517 -15.36 28.17 4.05
C THR A 517 -15.07 29.53 3.44
N LEU A 518 -14.20 29.53 2.43
CA LEU A 518 -13.84 30.67 1.61
C LEU A 518 -14.44 30.47 0.21
N LYS A 519 -15.13 31.47 -0.35
CA LYS A 519 -15.62 31.42 -1.73
C LYS A 519 -15.08 32.58 -2.56
N LYS A 520 -14.58 32.27 -3.75
CA LYS A 520 -14.14 33.24 -4.76
C LYS A 520 -14.90 33.03 -6.06
N ASN A 521 -15.50 34.08 -6.61
CA ASN A 521 -15.99 34.07 -7.99
C ASN A 521 -14.83 34.45 -8.92
N LEU A 522 -14.69 33.70 -10.03
CA LEU A 522 -13.58 33.86 -10.98
C LEU A 522 -13.91 34.80 -12.14
#